data_AF-A0A7Y9S0X3-F1
#
_entry.id   AF-A0A7Y9S0X3-F1
#
_cell.length_a   1.000
_cell.length_b   1.000
_cell.length_c   1.000
_cell.angle_alpha   90.00
_cell.angle_beta   90.00
_cell.angle_gamma   90.00
#
_symmetry.space_group_name_H-M   'P 1'
#
loop_
_entity.id
_entity.type
_entity.pdbx_description
1 polymer ?
#
loop_
_entity_poly.entity_id
_entity_poly.type
_entity_poly.pdbx_seq_one_letter_code
_entity_poly.pdbx_strand_id
1 'polypeptide(L)'
;MTQTLPSAAPEALNRPVPTRYRSATAWAERAAAPLRLTAGPGARPTPAEVEALKAGLLRRDEPAAALVRAMRVDRSVSMKQIRAALDDGITADSPAPLKEFFEPLRERPDWVRDDLLERGARACRRLGVDGLRVLGLGSLLGGYRTGAALEPLVRTGRLTGEEGQRRLNETTAWWLAITAPGGLEPGAEGWNLSVHVRIMHAFVNDQLEQAPDWDWDFRGVPINQYDQASTLGVFSTSFLLHARLFGHYVSRRDSKAIMHLWSYVGWLMGVDDAWLPRTERIGRRLLYQFLAGDPAPDENSLLLADSLLSSIDAGEGSALTKRFERERTLSMATGLLGPGAMRDLGLPMRLPWFTGWRFLVNLPLSQVLARVPGTDELTVRRGNASIERECRRIFGDDGPSAHGVAPL
;
A
#
# COMPACT_ATOMS: atom_id res chain seq x y z
N MET A 1 24.43 -15.22 -7.75
CA MET A 1 23.51 -15.82 -8.73
C MET A 1 22.99 -14.71 -9.60
N THR A 2 23.37 -14.73 -10.86
CA THR A 2 23.01 -13.73 -11.87
C THR A 2 21.54 -13.93 -12.20
N GLN A 3 20.66 -13.06 -11.71
CA GLN A 3 19.24 -13.10 -12.00
C GLN A 3 18.99 -12.54 -13.40
N THR A 4 18.45 -13.37 -14.27
CA THR A 4 17.92 -12.99 -15.58
C THR A 4 16.59 -12.25 -15.39
N LEU A 5 16.54 -10.99 -15.82
CA LEU A 5 15.31 -10.20 -15.85
C LEU A 5 14.37 -10.73 -16.96
N PRO A 6 13.04 -10.77 -16.74
CA PRO A 6 12.09 -11.21 -17.76
C PRO A 6 12.05 -10.26 -18.97
N SER A 7 11.93 -10.85 -20.17
CA SER A 7 11.79 -10.14 -21.45
C SER A 7 10.46 -9.38 -21.53
N ALA A 8 10.50 -8.09 -21.87
CA ALA A 8 9.35 -7.21 -22.00
C ALA A 8 8.54 -7.43 -23.30
N ALA A 9 7.25 -7.07 -23.29
CA ALA A 9 6.36 -7.10 -24.45
C ALA A 9 6.62 -5.94 -25.45
N PRO A 10 6.22 -6.06 -26.73
CA PRO A 10 6.87 -5.36 -27.84
C PRO A 10 6.51 -3.88 -28.08
N GLU A 11 5.47 -3.30 -27.47
CA GLU A 11 5.05 -1.91 -27.77
C GLU A 11 5.42 -0.87 -26.70
N ALA A 12 5.69 -1.28 -25.46
CA ALA A 12 6.12 -0.36 -24.40
C ALA A 12 7.61 0.05 -24.50
N LEU A 13 8.37 -0.57 -25.42
CA LEU A 13 9.82 -0.44 -25.53
C LEU A 13 10.32 0.81 -26.29
N ASN A 14 9.43 1.60 -26.93
CA ASN A 14 9.85 2.74 -27.77
C ASN A 14 9.44 4.14 -27.24
N ARG A 15 8.94 4.25 -26.01
CA ARG A 15 8.62 5.57 -25.43
C ARG A 15 9.84 6.17 -24.72
N PRO A 16 10.04 7.51 -24.78
CA PRO A 16 11.04 8.18 -23.97
C PRO A 16 10.69 8.04 -22.48
N VAL A 17 11.70 8.23 -21.63
CA VAL A 17 11.53 8.24 -20.17
C VAL A 17 10.52 9.34 -19.80
N PRO A 18 9.48 9.04 -19.00
CA PRO A 18 8.49 10.03 -18.60
C PRO A 18 9.13 11.23 -17.90
N THR A 19 8.70 12.43 -18.28
CA THR A 19 9.32 13.71 -17.84
C THR A 19 9.13 13.98 -16.35
N ARG A 20 8.19 13.30 -15.68
CA ARG A 20 8.03 13.40 -14.22
C ARG A 20 9.24 12.89 -13.44
N TYR A 21 10.01 11.95 -13.99
CA TYR A 21 11.13 11.35 -13.27
C TYR A 21 12.21 12.39 -12.97
N ARG A 22 12.45 12.65 -11.68
CA ARG A 22 13.39 13.66 -11.15
C ARG A 22 13.05 15.10 -11.54
N SER A 23 11.83 15.37 -12.01
CA SER A 23 11.32 16.72 -12.32
C SER A 23 11.46 17.71 -11.15
N ALA A 24 11.37 17.22 -9.90
CA ALA A 24 11.42 18.03 -8.69
C ALA A 24 12.56 17.64 -7.73
N THR A 25 13.76 17.38 -8.26
CA THR A 25 14.91 16.82 -7.51
C THR A 25 15.18 17.51 -6.16
N ALA A 26 15.10 18.85 -6.09
CA ALA A 26 15.35 19.58 -4.84
C ALA A 26 14.30 19.30 -3.75
N TRP A 27 13.03 19.22 -4.14
CA TRP A 27 11.95 18.83 -3.22
C TRP A 27 12.10 17.35 -2.84
N ALA A 28 12.30 16.47 -3.83
CA ALA A 28 12.35 15.03 -3.70
C ALA A 28 13.48 14.57 -2.76
N GLU A 29 14.71 15.08 -2.95
CA GLU A 29 15.84 14.75 -2.07
C GLU A 29 15.63 15.24 -0.63
N ARG A 30 14.99 16.40 -0.44
CA ARG A 30 14.64 16.90 0.89
C ARG A 30 13.57 16.02 1.55
N ALA A 31 12.55 15.62 0.79
CA ALA A 31 11.48 14.75 1.26
C ALA A 31 11.99 13.35 1.64
N ALA A 32 12.92 12.80 0.84
CA ALA A 32 13.47 11.46 1.01
C ALA A 32 14.70 11.39 1.94
N ALA A 33 15.25 12.52 2.39
CA ALA A 33 16.46 12.56 3.22
C ALA A 33 16.41 11.67 4.48
N PRO A 34 15.31 11.59 5.26
CA PRO A 34 15.24 10.69 6.41
C PRO A 34 15.41 9.21 6.02
N LEU A 35 14.84 8.80 4.89
CA LEU A 35 14.97 7.43 4.36
C LEU A 35 16.41 7.16 3.93
N ARG A 36 17.06 8.12 3.25
CA ARG A 36 18.47 8.01 2.85
C ARG A 36 19.39 7.80 4.05
N LEU A 37 19.21 8.61 5.10
CA LEU A 37 20.05 8.55 6.31
C LEU A 37 19.85 7.22 7.06
N THR A 38 18.62 6.72 7.13
CA THR A 38 18.29 5.48 7.85
C THR A 38 18.53 4.20 7.05
N ALA A 39 18.65 4.28 5.73
CA ALA A 39 19.09 3.18 4.86
C ALA A 39 20.62 2.95 4.94
N GLY A 40 21.38 3.98 5.30
CA GLY A 40 22.83 3.92 5.48
C GLY A 40 23.63 3.91 4.16
N PRO A 41 24.89 3.44 4.16
CA PRO A 41 25.73 3.42 2.96
C PRO A 41 25.08 2.65 1.81
N GLY A 42 25.21 3.18 0.60
CA GLY A 42 24.62 2.60 -0.62
C GLY A 42 23.14 2.92 -0.83
N ALA A 43 22.55 3.87 -0.08
CA ALA A 43 21.16 4.28 -0.29
C ALA A 43 20.89 4.84 -1.69
N ARG A 44 21.85 5.59 -2.26
CA ARG A 44 21.75 6.13 -3.61
C ARG A 44 21.70 5.02 -4.67
N PRO A 45 20.85 5.17 -5.71
CA PRO A 45 20.79 4.19 -6.77
C PRO A 45 22.09 4.22 -7.58
N THR A 46 22.53 3.05 -8.01
CA THR A 46 23.57 2.87 -9.03
C THR A 46 23.02 3.29 -10.41
N PRO A 47 23.88 3.52 -11.42
CA PRO A 47 23.40 3.82 -12.77
C PRO A 47 22.45 2.77 -13.34
N ALA A 48 22.73 1.48 -13.10
CA ALA A 48 21.84 0.38 -13.54
C ALA A 48 20.47 0.44 -12.85
N GLU A 49 20.43 0.78 -11.55
CA GLU A 49 19.16 0.93 -10.83
C GLU A 49 18.39 2.17 -11.30
N VAL A 50 19.08 3.26 -11.65
CA VAL A 50 18.42 4.44 -12.26
C VAL A 50 17.73 4.06 -13.57
N GLU A 51 18.38 3.27 -14.43
CA GLU A 51 17.75 2.80 -15.67
C GLU A 51 16.59 1.84 -15.40
N ALA A 52 16.71 0.97 -14.39
CA ALA A 52 15.60 0.09 -13.98
C ALA A 52 14.40 0.90 -13.46
N LEU A 53 14.61 1.94 -12.66
CA LEU A 53 13.55 2.83 -12.16
C LEU A 53 12.84 3.54 -13.31
N LYS A 54 13.59 4.09 -14.26
CA LYS A 54 13.05 4.73 -15.47
C LYS A 54 12.23 3.75 -16.30
N ALA A 55 12.75 2.55 -16.55
CA ALA A 55 12.03 1.49 -17.27
C ALA A 55 10.76 1.06 -16.52
N GLY A 56 10.76 1.10 -15.18
CA GLY A 56 9.60 0.86 -14.34
C GLY A 56 8.39 1.72 -14.67
N LEU A 57 8.60 2.98 -15.05
CA LEU A 57 7.54 3.93 -15.39
C LEU A 57 6.83 3.58 -16.70
N LEU A 58 7.45 2.70 -17.50
CA LEU A 58 6.96 2.26 -18.81
C LEU A 58 6.52 0.80 -18.81
N ARG A 59 6.57 0.10 -17.66
CA ARG A 59 6.16 -1.30 -17.55
C ARG A 59 4.90 -1.42 -16.71
N ARG A 60 3.95 -2.22 -17.19
CA ARG A 60 2.79 -2.69 -16.44
C ARG A 60 2.95 -4.17 -16.08
N ASP A 61 1.98 -4.67 -15.33
CA ASP A 61 1.78 -6.10 -15.10
C ASP A 61 1.18 -6.78 -16.35
N GLU A 62 2.05 -7.35 -17.19
CA GLU A 62 1.63 -7.98 -18.45
C GLU A 62 0.71 -9.20 -18.29
N PRO A 63 0.92 -10.13 -17.32
CA PRO A 63 -0.05 -11.20 -17.08
C PRO A 63 -1.47 -10.68 -16.80
N ALA A 64 -1.60 -9.65 -15.96
CA ALA A 64 -2.90 -9.07 -15.65
C ALA A 64 -3.50 -8.31 -16.86
N ALA A 65 -2.67 -7.58 -17.61
CA ALA A 65 -3.08 -6.89 -18.83
C ALA A 65 -3.57 -7.87 -19.92
N ALA A 66 -2.88 -9.01 -20.08
CA ALA A 66 -3.28 -10.07 -21.00
C ALA A 66 -4.65 -10.66 -20.64
N LEU A 67 -4.93 -10.87 -19.35
CA LEU A 67 -6.24 -11.32 -18.88
C LEU A 67 -7.35 -10.30 -19.22
N VAL A 68 -7.09 -9.00 -19.01
CA VAL A 68 -8.06 -7.94 -19.34
C VAL A 68 -8.28 -7.85 -20.85
N ARG A 69 -7.23 -7.94 -21.67
CA ARG A 69 -7.32 -7.99 -23.14
C ARG A 69 -8.13 -9.19 -23.60
N ALA A 70 -7.90 -10.37 -23.03
CA ALA A 70 -8.66 -11.59 -23.33
C ALA A 70 -10.16 -11.41 -23.06
N MET A 71 -10.52 -10.63 -22.03
CA MET A 71 -11.92 -10.35 -21.70
C MET A 71 -12.54 -9.25 -22.58
N ARG A 72 -11.83 -8.14 -22.81
CA ARG A 72 -12.39 -6.94 -23.45
C ARG A 72 -12.29 -6.95 -24.97
N VAL A 73 -11.18 -7.45 -25.50
CA VAL A 73 -10.85 -7.43 -26.93
C VAL A 73 -11.14 -8.79 -27.55
N ASP A 74 -10.48 -9.85 -27.04
CA ASP A 74 -10.56 -11.18 -27.67
C ASP A 74 -11.89 -11.89 -27.35
N ARG A 75 -12.60 -11.45 -26.30
CA ARG A 75 -13.86 -12.04 -25.80
C ARG A 75 -13.76 -13.55 -25.50
N SER A 76 -12.55 -14.03 -25.20
CA SER A 76 -12.26 -15.44 -24.90
C SER A 76 -12.46 -15.80 -23.42
N VAL A 77 -12.55 -14.78 -22.56
CA VAL A 77 -12.86 -14.90 -21.13
C VAL A 77 -14.02 -13.95 -20.80
N SER A 78 -14.91 -14.37 -19.90
CA SER A 78 -15.98 -13.53 -19.35
C SER A 78 -15.68 -13.07 -17.92
N MET A 79 -16.28 -11.96 -17.51
CA MET A 79 -16.21 -11.47 -16.13
C MET A 79 -16.70 -12.52 -15.11
N LYS A 80 -17.72 -13.31 -15.48
CA LYS A 80 -18.21 -14.42 -14.66
C LYS A 80 -17.13 -15.47 -14.41
N GLN A 81 -16.35 -15.81 -15.44
CA GLN A 81 -15.25 -16.78 -15.30
C GLN A 81 -14.09 -16.22 -14.48
N ILE A 82 -13.78 -14.93 -14.58
CA ILE A 82 -12.77 -14.29 -13.72
C ILE A 82 -13.19 -14.35 -12.25
N ARG A 83 -14.45 -14.02 -11.94
CA ARG A 83 -14.97 -14.09 -10.57
C ARG A 83 -14.97 -15.52 -10.03
N ALA A 84 -15.47 -16.48 -10.82
CA ALA A 84 -15.41 -17.89 -10.44
C ALA A 84 -13.96 -18.37 -10.21
N ALA A 85 -12.99 -17.93 -11.01
CA ALA A 85 -11.59 -18.28 -10.82
C ALA A 85 -10.98 -17.65 -9.54
N LEU A 86 -11.45 -16.49 -9.11
CA LEU A 86 -11.05 -15.88 -7.83
C LEU A 86 -11.67 -16.62 -6.63
N ASP A 87 -12.96 -16.93 -6.71
CA ASP A 87 -13.72 -17.49 -5.59
C ASP A 87 -13.44 -19.00 -5.42
N ASP A 88 -13.46 -19.74 -6.53
CA ASP A 88 -13.41 -21.21 -6.54
C ASP A 88 -12.09 -21.77 -7.12
N GLY A 89 -11.25 -20.91 -7.70
CA GLY A 89 -10.05 -21.33 -8.43
C GLY A 89 -10.31 -21.75 -9.88
N ILE A 90 -9.25 -21.94 -10.65
CA ILE A 90 -9.32 -22.42 -12.05
C ILE A 90 -9.50 -23.95 -12.12
N THR A 91 -10.14 -24.45 -13.19
CA THR A 91 -10.35 -25.87 -13.44
C THR A 91 -9.62 -26.32 -14.72
N ALA A 92 -9.63 -27.62 -15.00
CA ALA A 92 -9.08 -28.17 -16.24
C ALA A 92 -9.76 -27.59 -17.50
N ASP A 93 -11.01 -27.12 -17.39
CA ASP A 93 -11.77 -26.53 -18.50
C ASP A 93 -11.67 -25.00 -18.55
N SER A 94 -10.94 -24.37 -17.62
CA SER A 94 -10.74 -22.92 -17.65
C SER A 94 -10.01 -22.49 -18.94
N PRO A 95 -10.43 -21.37 -19.57
CA PRO A 95 -9.73 -20.77 -20.71
C PRO A 95 -8.24 -20.54 -20.45
N ALA A 96 -7.43 -20.64 -21.50
CA ALA A 96 -5.97 -20.49 -21.40
C ALA A 96 -5.52 -19.17 -20.72
N PRO A 97 -6.09 -17.99 -21.05
CA PRO A 97 -5.67 -16.74 -20.39
C PRO A 97 -5.92 -16.72 -18.87
N LEU A 98 -6.95 -17.42 -18.39
CA LEU A 98 -7.19 -17.58 -16.96
C LEU A 98 -6.14 -18.47 -16.32
N LYS A 99 -5.79 -19.59 -16.96
CA LYS A 99 -4.74 -20.49 -16.47
C LYS A 99 -3.39 -19.80 -16.43
N GLU A 100 -3.03 -19.07 -17.48
CA GLU A 100 -1.76 -18.32 -17.55
C GLU A 100 -1.64 -17.27 -16.44
N PHE A 101 -2.74 -16.66 -16.02
CA PHE A 101 -2.75 -15.69 -14.92
C PHE A 101 -2.73 -16.36 -13.53
N PHE A 102 -3.58 -17.38 -13.30
CA PHE A 102 -3.78 -17.97 -11.97
C PHE A 102 -2.82 -19.10 -11.62
N GLU A 103 -2.32 -19.89 -12.58
CA GLU A 103 -1.42 -21.01 -12.28
C GLU A 103 -0.12 -20.57 -11.59
N PRO A 104 0.55 -19.48 -12.02
CA PRO A 104 1.72 -18.98 -11.28
C PRO A 104 1.42 -18.54 -9.85
N LEU A 105 0.16 -18.21 -9.53
CA LEU A 105 -0.26 -17.80 -8.18
C LEU A 105 -0.54 -19.01 -7.26
N ARG A 106 -0.78 -20.20 -7.83
CA ARG A 106 -0.95 -21.44 -7.06
C ARG A 106 0.35 -21.92 -6.45
N GLU A 107 1.43 -21.82 -7.22
CA GLU A 107 2.77 -22.18 -6.78
C GLU A 107 3.39 -21.02 -6.02
N ARG A 108 3.37 -21.10 -4.69
CA ARG A 108 4.02 -20.09 -3.83
C ARG A 108 5.52 -20.08 -4.12
N PRO A 109 6.14 -18.89 -4.27
CA PRO A 109 7.58 -18.82 -4.48
C PRO A 109 8.36 -19.47 -3.33
N ASP A 110 9.48 -20.14 -3.64
CA ASP A 110 10.32 -20.88 -2.69
C ASP A 110 10.81 -20.05 -1.50
N TRP A 111 10.91 -18.73 -1.67
CA TRP A 111 11.35 -17.83 -0.62
C TRP A 111 10.26 -17.58 0.43
N VAL A 112 8.99 -17.87 0.15
CA VAL A 112 7.86 -17.63 1.07
C VAL A 112 7.91 -18.59 2.24
N ARG A 113 7.79 -18.05 3.46
CA ARG A 113 7.88 -18.77 4.73
C ARG A 113 6.66 -18.50 5.59
N ASP A 114 5.89 -19.55 5.88
CA ASP A 114 4.62 -19.45 6.61
C ASP A 114 4.80 -18.94 8.03
N ASP A 115 5.90 -19.31 8.69
CA ASP A 115 6.25 -18.81 10.01
C ASP A 115 6.49 -17.30 10.03
N LEU A 116 7.02 -16.73 8.93
CA LEU A 116 7.21 -15.28 8.79
C LEU A 116 5.90 -14.57 8.41
N LEU A 117 5.03 -15.19 7.60
CA LEU A 117 3.72 -14.63 7.29
C LEU A 117 2.87 -14.50 8.56
N GLU A 118 2.70 -15.57 9.34
CA GLU A 118 1.92 -15.53 10.58
C GLU A 118 2.54 -14.56 11.58
N ARG A 119 3.87 -14.56 11.73
CA ARG A 119 4.54 -13.61 12.62
C ARG A 119 4.36 -12.15 12.18
N GLY A 120 4.42 -11.87 10.88
CA GLY A 120 4.25 -10.54 10.33
C GLY A 120 2.83 -10.03 10.53
N ALA A 121 1.84 -10.87 10.19
CA ALA A 121 0.42 -10.60 10.41
C ALA A 121 0.14 -10.36 11.90
N ARG A 122 0.62 -11.24 12.78
CA ARG A 122 0.51 -11.10 14.23
C ARG A 122 1.14 -9.80 14.73
N ALA A 123 2.34 -9.46 14.26
CA ALA A 123 3.01 -8.22 14.64
C ALA A 123 2.20 -6.99 14.24
N CYS A 124 1.60 -6.96 13.04
CA CYS A 124 0.67 -5.91 12.64
C CYS A 124 -0.56 -5.81 13.56
N ARG A 125 -1.21 -6.95 13.86
CA ARG A 125 -2.39 -7.01 14.74
C ARG A 125 -2.10 -6.54 16.17
N ARG A 126 -0.88 -6.74 16.69
CA ARG A 126 -0.47 -6.27 18.04
C ARG A 126 -0.55 -4.75 18.20
N LEU A 127 -0.41 -3.98 17.11
CA LEU A 127 -0.54 -2.51 17.17
C LEU A 127 -2.00 -2.10 17.44
N GLY A 128 -2.96 -2.99 17.20
CA GLY A 128 -4.38 -2.72 17.37
C GLY A 128 -4.84 -1.55 16.49
N VAL A 129 -5.72 -0.70 17.04
CA VAL A 129 -6.23 0.49 16.34
C VAL A 129 -5.12 1.49 15.96
N ASP A 130 -3.96 1.48 16.63
CA ASP A 130 -2.84 2.32 16.22
C ASP A 130 -2.27 1.87 14.88
N GLY A 131 -2.34 0.57 14.56
CA GLY A 131 -1.98 0.05 13.25
C GLY A 131 -2.82 0.70 12.15
N LEU A 132 -4.15 0.77 12.35
CA LEU A 132 -5.06 1.42 11.40
C LEU A 132 -4.82 2.92 11.28
N ARG A 133 -4.51 3.61 12.40
CA ARG A 133 -4.16 5.04 12.38
C ARG A 133 -2.86 5.31 11.65
N VAL A 134 -1.85 4.48 11.87
CA VAL A 134 -0.55 4.55 11.18
C VAL A 134 -0.71 4.22 9.70
N LEU A 135 -1.57 3.26 9.35
CA LEU A 135 -1.93 2.96 7.97
C LEU A 135 -2.56 4.20 7.31
N GLY A 136 -3.63 4.75 7.88
CA GLY A 136 -4.33 5.90 7.31
C GLY A 136 -3.46 7.16 7.23
N LEU A 137 -2.84 7.58 8.34
CA LEU A 137 -2.16 8.88 8.43
C LEU A 137 -0.67 8.83 8.11
N GLY A 138 0.02 7.75 8.47
CA GLY A 138 1.44 7.59 8.16
C GLY A 138 1.67 7.06 6.75
N SER A 139 0.82 6.13 6.30
CA SER A 139 1.00 5.45 5.03
C SER A 139 0.19 6.14 3.92
N LEU A 140 -1.15 6.10 3.96
CA LEU A 140 -1.98 6.67 2.88
C LEU A 140 -1.78 8.18 2.71
N LEU A 141 -1.96 8.96 3.78
CA LEU A 141 -1.75 10.41 3.73
C LEU A 141 -0.30 10.76 3.36
N GLY A 142 0.68 9.98 3.85
CA GLY A 142 2.08 10.15 3.48
C GLY A 142 2.36 9.85 2.00
N GLY A 143 1.63 8.89 1.41
CA GLY A 143 1.69 8.55 -0.01
C GLY A 143 1.13 9.65 -0.92
N TYR A 144 0.17 10.44 -0.44
CA TYR A 144 -0.37 11.60 -1.17
C TYR A 144 0.61 12.78 -1.27
N ARG A 145 1.77 12.69 -0.65
CA ARG A 145 2.77 13.76 -0.66
C ARG A 145 3.50 13.90 -2.00
N THR A 146 3.30 12.98 -2.95
CA THR A 146 3.84 13.09 -4.31
C THR A 146 2.73 12.97 -5.34
N GLY A 147 2.77 13.80 -6.39
CA GLY A 147 1.86 13.71 -7.54
C GLY A 147 2.10 12.51 -8.47
N ALA A 148 2.97 11.56 -8.08
CA ALA A 148 3.34 10.42 -8.91
C ALA A 148 2.15 9.51 -9.27
N ALA A 149 1.54 8.88 -8.26
CA ALA A 149 0.58 7.79 -8.43
C ALA A 149 -0.88 8.20 -8.15
N LEU A 150 -1.18 9.49 -8.07
CA LEU A 150 -2.48 9.99 -7.59
C LEU A 150 -3.53 10.13 -8.69
N GLU A 151 -3.12 10.35 -9.94
CA GLU A 151 -4.04 10.56 -11.06
C GLU A 151 -5.04 9.41 -11.25
N PRO A 152 -4.63 8.12 -11.23
CA PRO A 152 -5.59 7.02 -11.33
C PRO A 152 -6.65 7.02 -10.21
N LEU A 153 -6.27 7.47 -9.01
CA LEU A 153 -7.17 7.51 -7.87
C LEU A 153 -8.24 8.61 -8.03
N VAL A 154 -7.85 9.78 -8.56
CA VAL A 154 -8.76 10.90 -8.81
C VAL A 154 -9.66 10.61 -10.01
N ARG A 155 -9.10 10.12 -11.13
CA ARG A 155 -9.86 9.84 -12.36
C ARG A 155 -10.87 8.72 -12.24
N THR A 156 -10.61 7.72 -11.40
CA THR A 156 -11.62 6.69 -11.13
C THR A 156 -12.80 7.22 -10.32
N GLY A 157 -12.77 8.49 -9.89
CA GLY A 157 -13.88 9.22 -9.25
C GLY A 157 -14.24 8.71 -7.86
N ARG A 158 -13.43 7.80 -7.29
CA ARG A 158 -13.81 7.00 -6.12
C ARG A 158 -13.16 7.45 -4.82
N LEU A 159 -12.39 8.56 -4.81
CA LEU A 159 -11.73 9.08 -3.61
C LEU A 159 -12.22 10.46 -3.16
N THR A 160 -13.41 10.89 -3.58
CA THR A 160 -14.03 12.15 -3.12
C THR A 160 -15.39 11.86 -2.50
N GLY A 161 -15.81 12.63 -1.49
CA GLY A 161 -17.12 12.48 -0.88
C GLY A 161 -17.37 11.10 -0.23
N GLU A 162 -18.60 10.58 -0.35
CA GLU A 162 -19.02 9.29 0.22
C GLU A 162 -18.23 8.10 -0.35
N GLU A 163 -17.80 8.19 -1.61
CA GLU A 163 -17.01 7.14 -2.27
C GLU A 163 -15.58 7.06 -1.69
N GLY A 164 -15.00 8.18 -1.26
CA GLY A 164 -13.70 8.22 -0.59
C GLY A 164 -13.70 7.48 0.76
N GLN A 165 -14.78 7.63 1.54
CA GLN A 165 -14.96 6.84 2.78
C GLN A 165 -15.06 5.35 2.47
N ARG A 166 -15.82 4.98 1.43
CA ARG A 166 -15.95 3.58 1.00
C ARG A 166 -14.61 2.96 0.61
N ARG A 167 -13.74 3.67 -0.13
CA ARG A 167 -12.42 3.15 -0.49
C ARG A 167 -11.46 3.04 0.70
N LEU A 168 -11.54 3.95 1.67
CA LEU A 168 -10.79 3.81 2.91
C LEU A 168 -11.23 2.56 3.68
N ASN A 169 -12.54 2.29 3.68
CA ASN A 169 -13.14 1.10 4.26
C ASN A 169 -12.68 -0.17 3.52
N GLU A 170 -12.65 -0.17 2.18
CA GLU A 170 -12.13 -1.28 1.37
C GLU A 170 -10.64 -1.56 1.65
N THR A 171 -9.82 -0.50 1.74
CA THR A 171 -8.39 -0.64 2.08
C THR A 171 -8.21 -1.20 3.50
N THR A 172 -9.05 -0.76 4.44
CA THR A 172 -9.06 -1.27 5.81
C THR A 172 -9.48 -2.73 5.84
N ALA A 173 -10.55 -3.12 5.15
CA ALA A 173 -11.01 -4.51 5.05
C ALA A 173 -9.93 -5.41 4.44
N TRP A 174 -9.30 -4.98 3.34
CA TRP A 174 -8.17 -5.69 2.73
C TRP A 174 -7.00 -5.86 3.71
N TRP A 175 -6.60 -4.79 4.41
CA TRP A 175 -5.52 -4.86 5.42
C TRP A 175 -5.85 -5.83 6.56
N LEU A 176 -7.11 -5.88 6.99
CA LEU A 176 -7.57 -6.80 8.02
C LEU A 176 -7.54 -8.25 7.52
N ALA A 177 -7.95 -8.49 6.28
CA ALA A 177 -7.93 -9.82 5.66
C ALA A 177 -6.50 -10.35 5.48
N ILE A 178 -5.56 -9.55 4.95
CA ILE A 178 -4.15 -9.98 4.79
C ILE A 178 -3.47 -10.22 6.14
N THR A 179 -3.90 -9.50 7.18
CA THR A 179 -3.35 -9.65 8.53
C THR A 179 -4.14 -10.63 9.38
N ALA A 180 -5.16 -11.32 8.86
CA ALA A 180 -5.85 -12.38 9.58
C ALA A 180 -4.94 -13.62 9.74
N PRO A 181 -5.12 -14.45 10.78
CA PRO A 181 -4.46 -15.75 10.86
C PRO A 181 -4.77 -16.58 9.61
N GLY A 182 -3.75 -17.07 8.91
CA GLY A 182 -3.92 -17.80 7.64
C GLY A 182 -4.45 -16.95 6.48
N GLY A 183 -4.58 -15.62 6.63
CA GLY A 183 -5.25 -14.75 5.65
C GLY A 183 -4.58 -14.66 4.28
N LEU A 184 -3.34 -15.16 4.15
CA LEU A 184 -2.58 -15.21 2.89
C LEU A 184 -2.33 -16.64 2.38
N GLU A 185 -2.95 -17.65 2.98
CA GLU A 185 -2.99 -18.98 2.37
C GLU A 185 -3.70 -18.90 1.01
N PRO A 186 -3.29 -19.67 -0.01
CA PRO A 186 -3.98 -19.67 -1.30
C PRO A 186 -5.49 -19.92 -1.13
N GLY A 187 -6.32 -19.02 -1.68
CA GLY A 187 -7.78 -19.05 -1.53
C GLY A 187 -8.33 -18.42 -0.24
N ALA A 188 -7.49 -18.00 0.70
CA ALA A 188 -7.93 -17.22 1.86
C ALA A 188 -8.36 -15.81 1.45
N GLU A 189 -9.18 -15.15 2.27
CA GLU A 189 -9.76 -13.84 1.96
C GLU A 189 -8.71 -12.78 1.59
N GLY A 190 -7.64 -12.65 2.38
CA GLY A 190 -6.58 -11.67 2.11
C GLY A 190 -5.82 -11.97 0.82
N TRP A 191 -5.59 -13.25 0.51
CA TRP A 191 -5.01 -13.69 -0.76
C TRP A 191 -5.92 -13.33 -1.93
N ASN A 192 -7.21 -13.70 -1.86
CA ASN A 192 -8.19 -13.43 -2.91
C ASN A 192 -8.34 -11.93 -3.15
N LEU A 193 -8.44 -11.12 -2.10
CA LEU A 193 -8.54 -9.67 -2.21
C LEU A 193 -7.27 -9.05 -2.82
N SER A 194 -6.06 -9.56 -2.50
CA SER A 194 -4.82 -9.10 -3.14
C SER A 194 -4.81 -9.39 -4.65
N VAL A 195 -5.24 -10.58 -5.07
CA VAL A 195 -5.34 -10.95 -6.49
C VAL A 195 -6.46 -10.16 -7.19
N HIS A 196 -7.59 -9.93 -6.52
CA HIS A 196 -8.67 -9.08 -7.01
C HIS A 196 -8.17 -7.66 -7.28
N VAL A 197 -7.41 -7.06 -6.36
CA VAL A 197 -6.83 -5.72 -6.55
C VAL A 197 -5.87 -5.70 -7.74
N ARG A 198 -5.06 -6.75 -7.95
CA ARG A 198 -4.19 -6.88 -9.13
C ARG A 198 -4.98 -6.84 -10.45
N ILE A 199 -6.07 -7.60 -10.53
CA ILE A 199 -6.95 -7.63 -11.70
C ILE A 199 -7.64 -6.27 -11.88
N MET A 200 -8.12 -5.66 -10.79
CA MET A 200 -8.72 -4.33 -10.80
C MET A 200 -7.74 -3.26 -11.33
N HIS A 201 -6.48 -3.30 -10.92
CA HIS A 201 -5.44 -2.42 -11.45
C HIS A 201 -5.25 -2.58 -12.96
N ALA A 202 -5.29 -3.80 -13.48
CA ALA A 202 -5.21 -4.03 -14.92
C ALA A 202 -6.41 -3.46 -15.68
N PHE A 203 -7.63 -3.52 -15.11
CA PHE A 203 -8.80 -2.87 -15.69
C PHE A 203 -8.69 -1.34 -15.69
N VAL A 204 -8.20 -0.77 -14.60
CA VAL A 204 -7.96 0.68 -14.51
C VAL A 204 -6.89 1.11 -15.52
N ASN A 205 -5.82 0.32 -15.69
CA ASN A 205 -4.82 0.57 -16.72
C ASN A 205 -5.42 0.54 -18.11
N ASP A 206 -6.14 -0.54 -18.48
CA ASP A 206 -6.80 -0.64 -19.79
C ASP A 206 -7.68 0.58 -20.09
N GLN A 207 -8.46 1.06 -19.10
CA GLN A 207 -9.29 2.25 -19.23
C GLN A 207 -8.47 3.53 -19.42
N LEU A 208 -7.46 3.76 -18.57
CA LEU A 208 -6.67 4.99 -18.58
C LEU A 208 -5.76 5.08 -19.81
N GLU A 209 -5.20 3.96 -20.26
CA GLU A 209 -4.36 3.91 -21.46
C GLU A 209 -5.13 4.29 -22.73
N GLN A 210 -6.44 3.98 -22.77
CA GLN A 210 -7.34 4.34 -23.86
C GLN A 210 -7.91 5.76 -23.73
N ALA A 211 -7.70 6.43 -22.60
CA ALA A 211 -8.20 7.78 -22.39
C ALA A 211 -7.40 8.78 -23.27
N PRO A 212 -8.07 9.58 -24.11
CA PRO A 212 -7.39 10.45 -25.07
C PRO A 212 -6.59 11.58 -24.40
N ASP A 213 -6.89 11.90 -23.15
CA ASP A 213 -6.28 12.94 -22.35
C ASP A 213 -5.30 12.40 -21.30
N TRP A 214 -4.93 11.10 -21.36
CA TRP A 214 -3.88 10.56 -20.50
C TRP A 214 -2.51 11.13 -20.92
N ASP A 215 -1.87 11.84 -20.00
CA ASP A 215 -0.56 12.45 -20.23
C ASP A 215 0.56 11.39 -20.15
N TRP A 216 0.77 10.70 -21.27
CA TRP A 216 1.80 9.69 -21.40
C TRP A 216 3.22 10.23 -21.25
N ASP A 217 3.49 11.45 -21.71
CA ASP A 217 4.84 12.02 -21.72
C ASP A 217 5.28 12.42 -20.32
N PHE A 218 4.36 12.92 -19.50
CA PHE A 218 4.62 13.19 -18.10
C PHE A 218 4.54 11.93 -17.24
N ARG A 219 3.46 11.14 -17.37
CA ARG A 219 3.12 10.06 -16.41
C ARG A 219 3.71 8.70 -16.77
N GLY A 220 3.84 8.39 -18.05
CA GLY A 220 4.13 7.04 -18.52
C GLY A 220 2.90 6.13 -18.45
N VAL A 221 3.11 4.84 -18.24
CA VAL A 221 2.04 3.85 -18.14
C VAL A 221 1.27 4.07 -16.82
N PRO A 222 -0.07 4.06 -16.79
CA PRO A 222 -0.82 4.12 -15.53
C PRO A 222 -0.49 2.90 -14.65
N ILE A 223 -0.56 3.04 -13.31
CA ILE A 223 -0.30 1.98 -12.32
C ILE A 223 0.90 1.10 -12.73
N ASN A 224 1.99 1.74 -13.14
CA ASN A 224 3.20 1.08 -13.62
C ASN A 224 3.98 0.43 -12.46
N GLN A 225 4.95 -0.41 -12.80
CA GLN A 225 5.75 -1.16 -11.84
C GLN A 225 6.47 -0.26 -10.82
N TYR A 226 6.90 0.93 -11.24
CA TYR A 226 7.56 1.89 -10.35
C TYR A 226 6.58 2.41 -9.28
N ASP A 227 5.39 2.85 -9.69
CA ASP A 227 4.38 3.40 -8.78
C ASP A 227 3.80 2.30 -7.87
N GLN A 228 3.59 1.09 -8.39
CA GLN A 228 3.15 -0.06 -7.59
C GLN A 228 4.17 -0.43 -6.50
N ALA A 229 5.46 -0.48 -6.85
CA ALA A 229 6.52 -0.78 -5.90
C ALA A 229 6.72 0.34 -4.87
N SER A 230 6.62 1.61 -5.29
CA SER A 230 6.64 2.76 -4.39
C SER A 230 5.50 2.68 -3.36
N THR A 231 4.28 2.40 -3.84
CA THR A 231 3.10 2.21 -3.00
C THR A 231 3.28 1.04 -2.03
N LEU A 232 3.84 -0.10 -2.48
CA LEU A 232 4.19 -1.21 -1.59
C LEU A 232 5.16 -0.78 -0.48
N GLY A 233 6.12 0.08 -0.80
CA GLY A 233 7.04 0.69 0.16
C GLY A 233 6.33 1.54 1.23
N VAL A 234 5.25 2.21 0.86
CA VAL A 234 4.40 2.98 1.78
C VAL A 234 3.64 2.06 2.74
N PHE A 235 3.02 0.98 2.26
CA PHE A 235 2.32 0.02 3.13
C PHE A 235 3.26 -0.80 4.03
N SER A 236 4.51 -0.99 3.62
CA SER A 236 5.48 -1.81 4.35
C SER A 236 6.44 -0.99 5.20
N THR A 237 7.37 -0.29 4.54
CA THR A 237 8.47 0.42 5.18
C THR A 237 7.98 1.66 5.91
N SER A 238 7.13 2.47 5.28
CA SER A 238 6.58 3.68 5.91
C SER A 238 5.71 3.31 7.11
N PHE A 239 4.82 2.33 6.98
CA PHE A 239 4.05 1.77 8.09
C PHE A 239 4.94 1.39 9.29
N LEU A 240 6.00 0.62 9.04
CA LEU A 240 6.92 0.17 10.09
C LEU A 240 7.66 1.32 10.77
N LEU A 241 8.07 2.35 10.03
CA LEU A 241 8.71 3.55 10.58
C LEU A 241 7.71 4.35 11.45
N HIS A 242 6.51 4.55 10.95
CA HIS A 242 5.46 5.29 11.65
C HIS A 242 4.93 4.55 12.88
N ALA A 243 4.88 3.21 12.87
CA ALA A 243 4.58 2.41 14.05
C ALA A 243 5.55 2.72 15.21
N ARG A 244 6.85 2.84 14.91
CA ARG A 244 7.86 3.20 15.91
C ARG A 244 7.75 4.65 16.36
N LEU A 245 7.41 5.56 15.45
CA LEU A 245 7.15 6.96 15.77
C LEU A 245 5.91 7.13 16.66
N PHE A 246 4.98 6.18 16.60
CA PHE A 246 3.83 6.08 17.48
C PHE A 246 4.11 5.32 18.80
N GLY A 247 5.38 5.01 19.07
CA GLY A 247 5.85 4.40 20.31
C GLY A 247 5.81 2.88 20.35
N HIS A 248 5.49 2.18 19.25
CA HIS A 248 5.49 0.71 19.28
C HIS A 248 6.91 0.16 19.17
N TYR A 249 7.32 -0.65 20.14
CA TYR A 249 8.53 -1.45 20.03
C TYR A 249 8.31 -2.58 19.03
N VAL A 250 8.98 -2.48 17.87
CA VAL A 250 8.99 -3.54 16.86
C VAL A 250 10.37 -4.18 16.80
N SER A 251 10.46 -5.45 17.24
CA SER A 251 11.71 -6.20 17.28
C SER A 251 12.28 -6.44 15.88
N ARG A 252 13.57 -6.78 15.77
CA ARG A 252 14.19 -7.13 14.47
C ARG A 252 13.51 -8.31 13.79
N ARG A 253 13.04 -9.28 14.58
CA ARG A 253 12.34 -10.47 14.07
C ARG A 253 10.96 -10.10 13.53
N ASP A 254 10.22 -9.24 14.24
CA ASP A 254 8.91 -8.76 13.79
C ASP A 254 9.03 -7.84 12.58
N SER A 255 10.03 -6.94 12.56
CA SER A 255 10.34 -6.12 11.40
C SER A 255 10.60 -7.00 10.17
N LYS A 256 11.50 -8.00 10.27
CA LYS A 256 11.74 -8.96 9.16
C LYS A 256 10.46 -9.64 8.71
N ALA A 257 9.61 -10.08 9.64
CA ALA A 257 8.36 -10.76 9.35
C ALA A 257 7.32 -9.85 8.67
N ILE A 258 7.19 -8.59 9.11
CA ILE A 258 6.34 -7.58 8.46
C ILE A 258 6.82 -7.32 7.03
N MET A 259 8.13 -7.15 6.84
CA MET A 259 8.69 -6.97 5.49
C MET A 259 8.47 -8.19 4.59
N HIS A 260 8.54 -9.39 5.16
CA HIS A 260 8.27 -10.65 4.47
C HIS A 260 6.80 -10.76 4.06
N LEU A 261 5.88 -10.47 4.98
CA LEU A 261 4.43 -10.39 4.73
C LEU A 261 4.13 -9.48 3.54
N TRP A 262 4.62 -8.25 3.58
CA TRP A 262 4.39 -7.29 2.50
C TRP A 262 5.13 -7.65 1.21
N SER A 263 6.28 -8.31 1.27
CA SER A 263 6.93 -8.83 0.05
C SER A 263 6.03 -9.86 -0.64
N TYR A 264 5.33 -10.72 0.12
CA TYR A 264 4.41 -11.69 -0.46
C TYR A 264 3.13 -11.04 -1.00
N VAL A 265 2.57 -10.07 -0.27
CA VAL A 265 1.46 -9.26 -0.77
C VAL A 265 1.85 -8.53 -2.08
N GLY A 266 3.04 -7.93 -2.12
CA GLY A 266 3.56 -7.27 -3.33
C GLY A 266 3.68 -8.22 -4.52
N TRP A 267 4.19 -9.43 -4.28
CA TRP A 267 4.29 -10.47 -5.31
C TRP A 267 2.90 -10.90 -5.81
N LEU A 268 1.93 -11.11 -4.92
CA LEU A 268 0.53 -11.41 -5.28
C LEU A 268 -0.08 -10.29 -6.13
N MET A 269 0.29 -9.03 -5.84
CA MET A 269 -0.15 -7.84 -6.56
C MET A 269 0.61 -7.57 -7.87
N GLY A 270 1.57 -8.41 -8.24
CA GLY A 270 2.30 -8.29 -9.51
C GLY A 270 3.50 -7.34 -9.47
N VAL A 271 3.99 -6.95 -8.29
CA VAL A 271 5.22 -6.15 -8.16
C VAL A 271 6.44 -7.02 -8.49
N ASP A 272 7.32 -6.50 -9.35
CA ASP A 272 8.59 -7.14 -9.72
C ASP A 272 9.42 -7.58 -8.51
N ASP A 273 9.97 -8.80 -8.59
CA ASP A 273 10.73 -9.44 -7.50
C ASP A 273 11.90 -8.57 -6.98
N ALA A 274 12.56 -7.85 -7.90
CA ALA A 274 13.68 -6.96 -7.62
C ALA A 274 13.31 -5.77 -6.70
N TRP A 275 12.02 -5.41 -6.64
CA TRP A 275 11.52 -4.28 -5.85
C TRP A 275 10.71 -4.72 -4.62
N LEU A 276 10.68 -6.02 -4.30
CA LEU A 276 10.11 -6.49 -3.06
C LEU A 276 10.98 -6.06 -1.87
N PRO A 277 10.40 -5.48 -0.81
CA PRO A 277 11.17 -4.88 0.27
C PRO A 277 11.61 -5.95 1.29
N ARG A 278 12.33 -6.98 0.83
CA ARG A 278 12.71 -8.22 1.55
C ARG A 278 13.21 -8.03 2.98
N THR A 279 13.81 -6.88 3.26
CA THR A 279 14.26 -6.47 4.59
C THR A 279 13.98 -4.99 4.79
N GLU A 280 13.97 -4.55 6.04
CA GLU A 280 13.73 -3.14 6.35
C GLU A 280 14.78 -2.20 5.74
N ARG A 281 16.05 -2.65 5.65
CA ARG A 281 17.10 -1.86 4.99
C ARG A 281 16.85 -1.73 3.48
N ILE A 282 16.47 -2.83 2.83
CA ILE A 282 16.12 -2.83 1.41
C ILE A 282 14.89 -1.94 1.17
N GLY A 283 13.85 -2.07 1.99
CA GLY A 283 12.65 -1.25 1.91
C GLY A 283 12.92 0.25 2.05
N ARG A 284 13.73 0.67 3.04
CA ARG A 284 14.12 2.09 3.20
C ARG A 284 14.91 2.62 2.00
N ARG A 285 15.78 1.78 1.43
CA ARG A 285 16.57 2.14 0.24
C ARG A 285 15.68 2.28 -0.99
N LEU A 286 14.80 1.32 -1.25
CA LEU A 286 13.85 1.37 -2.35
C LEU A 286 12.91 2.58 -2.22
N LEU A 287 12.30 2.78 -1.05
CA LEU A 287 11.42 3.92 -0.81
C LEU A 287 12.14 5.27 -0.95
N TYR A 288 13.42 5.36 -0.55
CA TYR A 288 14.24 6.54 -0.85
C TYR A 288 14.42 6.73 -2.37
N GLN A 289 14.74 5.66 -3.10
CA GLN A 289 15.02 5.72 -4.53
C GLN A 289 13.78 6.14 -5.33
N PHE A 290 12.60 5.62 -4.98
CA PHE A 290 11.33 6.06 -5.54
C PHE A 290 11.08 7.53 -5.18
N LEU A 291 11.05 7.89 -3.90
CA LEU A 291 10.72 9.26 -3.50
C LEU A 291 11.72 10.32 -4.02
N ALA A 292 12.99 9.95 -4.24
CA ALA A 292 14.00 10.83 -4.86
C ALA A 292 13.79 11.01 -6.37
N GLY A 293 13.11 10.07 -7.02
CA GLY A 293 12.71 10.11 -8.43
C GLY A 293 11.36 10.78 -8.69
N ASP A 294 10.57 11.03 -7.64
CA ASP A 294 9.18 11.47 -7.76
C ASP A 294 9.02 12.97 -8.05
N PRO A 295 7.91 13.37 -8.71
CA PRO A 295 7.50 14.76 -8.81
C PRO A 295 7.02 15.31 -7.46
N ALA A 296 7.01 16.64 -7.36
CA ALA A 296 6.45 17.39 -6.23
C ALA A 296 4.93 17.13 -6.07
N PRO A 297 4.33 17.52 -4.93
CA PRO A 297 2.89 17.51 -4.75
C PRO A 297 2.20 18.39 -5.80
N ASP A 298 1.02 17.96 -6.21
CA ASP A 298 0.14 18.61 -7.19
C ASP A 298 -1.28 18.81 -6.61
N GLU A 299 -2.23 19.27 -7.41
CA GLU A 299 -3.61 19.50 -6.97
C GLU A 299 -4.29 18.23 -6.43
N ASN A 300 -3.97 17.07 -7.02
CA ASN A 300 -4.47 15.77 -6.55
C ASN A 300 -3.97 15.45 -5.14
N SER A 301 -2.75 15.87 -4.80
CA SER A 301 -2.17 15.70 -3.46
C SER A 301 -3.01 16.42 -2.39
N LEU A 302 -3.47 17.64 -2.69
CA LEU A 302 -4.31 18.45 -1.79
C LEU A 302 -5.72 17.86 -1.70
N LEU A 303 -6.31 17.51 -2.84
CA LEU A 303 -7.66 16.95 -2.92
C LEU A 303 -7.79 15.65 -2.12
N LEU A 304 -6.85 14.72 -2.30
CA LEU A 304 -6.87 13.43 -1.62
C LEU A 304 -6.56 13.55 -0.12
N ALA A 305 -5.69 14.48 0.26
CA ALA A 305 -5.42 14.79 1.67
C ALA A 305 -6.67 15.32 2.38
N ASP A 306 -7.36 16.28 1.76
CA ASP A 306 -8.60 16.84 2.31
C ASP A 306 -9.71 15.79 2.39
N SER A 307 -9.89 14.98 1.33
CA SER A 307 -10.92 13.94 1.34
C SER A 307 -10.65 12.88 2.42
N LEU A 308 -9.38 12.47 2.61
CA LEU A 308 -9.04 11.52 3.66
C LEU A 308 -9.33 12.07 5.06
N LEU A 309 -8.97 13.33 5.34
CA LEU A 309 -9.29 13.94 6.63
C LEU A 309 -10.79 14.14 6.84
N SER A 310 -11.50 14.57 5.80
CA SER A 310 -12.95 14.75 5.85
C SER A 310 -13.69 13.44 6.10
N SER A 311 -13.19 12.32 5.57
CA SER A 311 -13.72 10.98 5.83
C SER A 311 -13.59 10.61 7.33
N ILE A 312 -12.45 10.94 7.95
CA ILE A 312 -12.23 10.72 9.39
C ILE A 312 -13.17 11.60 10.24
N ASP A 313 -13.44 12.83 9.80
CA ASP A 313 -14.31 13.79 10.48
C ASP A 313 -15.82 13.51 10.31
N ALA A 314 -16.21 12.69 9.33
CA ALA A 314 -17.61 12.37 9.01
C ALA A 314 -18.32 11.52 10.08
N GLY A 315 -17.60 11.05 11.12
CA GLY A 315 -18.17 10.26 12.21
C GLY A 315 -19.31 10.94 12.96
N GLU A 316 -20.19 10.12 13.56
CA GLU A 316 -21.30 10.60 14.39
C GLU A 316 -20.80 11.23 15.70
N GLY A 317 -21.49 12.27 16.18
CA GLY A 317 -21.18 12.88 17.47
C GLY A 317 -21.48 14.38 17.55
N SER A 318 -21.31 14.93 18.76
CA SER A 318 -21.47 16.36 19.03
C SER A 318 -20.39 17.19 18.31
N ALA A 319 -20.66 18.48 18.09
CA ALA A 319 -19.69 19.41 17.47
C ALA A 319 -18.33 19.46 18.22
N LEU A 320 -18.36 19.32 19.55
CA LEU A 320 -17.14 19.24 20.38
C LEU A 320 -16.35 17.96 20.10
N THR A 321 -17.03 16.83 19.96
CA THR A 321 -16.39 15.54 19.66
C THR A 321 -15.74 15.58 18.29
N LYS A 322 -16.45 16.08 17.27
CA LYS A 322 -15.90 16.26 15.92
C LYS A 322 -14.69 17.18 15.91
N ARG A 323 -14.75 18.31 16.63
CA ARG A 323 -13.61 19.22 16.76
C ARG A 323 -12.41 18.56 17.43
N PHE A 324 -12.63 17.83 18.52
CA PHE A 324 -11.56 17.09 19.20
C PHE A 324 -10.92 16.04 18.30
N GLU A 325 -11.73 15.27 17.57
CA GLU A 325 -11.26 14.24 16.64
C GLU A 325 -10.46 14.83 15.48
N ARG A 326 -10.90 15.95 14.91
CA ARG A 326 -10.14 16.68 13.90
C ARG A 326 -8.79 17.15 14.44
N GLU A 327 -8.77 17.77 15.62
CA GLU A 327 -7.53 18.25 16.25
C GLU A 327 -6.58 17.10 16.63
N ARG A 328 -7.13 15.97 17.06
CA ARG A 328 -6.39 14.74 17.32
C ARG A 328 -5.78 14.19 16.03
N THR A 329 -6.54 14.12 14.95
CA THR A 329 -6.11 13.62 13.64
C THR A 329 -5.02 14.50 13.04
N LEU A 330 -5.18 15.82 13.07
CA LEU A 330 -4.16 16.78 12.61
C LEU A 330 -2.89 16.73 13.48
N SER A 331 -3.04 16.53 14.79
CA SER A 331 -1.91 16.29 15.70
C SER A 331 -1.15 15.03 15.33
N MET A 332 -1.88 13.93 15.04
CA MET A 332 -1.30 12.68 14.59
C MET A 332 -0.57 12.82 13.25
N ALA A 333 -1.22 13.41 12.25
CA ALA A 333 -0.64 13.64 10.93
C ALA A 333 0.62 14.50 11.02
N THR A 334 0.60 15.58 11.82
CA THR A 334 1.78 16.43 12.04
C THR A 334 2.91 15.65 12.71
N GLY A 335 2.60 14.83 13.72
CA GLY A 335 3.60 14.04 14.43
C GLY A 335 4.20 12.91 13.58
N LEU A 336 3.41 12.29 12.72
CA LEU A 336 3.85 11.18 11.87
C LEU A 336 4.63 11.67 10.64
N LEU A 337 4.08 12.66 9.91
CA LEU A 337 4.61 13.10 8.61
C LEU A 337 5.55 14.31 8.73
N GLY A 338 5.40 15.11 9.79
CA GLY A 338 6.18 16.31 10.04
C GLY A 338 5.72 17.56 9.29
N PRO A 339 6.25 18.75 9.66
CA PRO A 339 5.81 20.05 9.12
C PRO A 339 5.96 20.22 7.60
N GLY A 340 6.98 19.60 7.01
CA GLY A 340 7.21 19.65 5.56
C GLY A 340 6.08 19.00 4.79
N ALA A 341 5.73 17.77 5.17
CA ALA A 341 4.64 17.03 4.55
C ALA A 341 3.28 17.69 4.77
N MET A 342 3.01 18.24 5.96
CA MET A 342 1.76 18.97 6.21
C MET A 342 1.58 20.17 5.26
N ARG A 343 2.67 20.94 5.02
CA ARG A 343 2.64 22.04 4.05
C ARG A 343 2.47 21.56 2.61
N ASP A 344 3.18 20.50 2.25
CA ASP A 344 3.11 19.88 0.93
C ASP A 344 1.67 19.40 0.60
N LEU A 345 0.91 18.97 1.62
CA LEU A 345 -0.48 18.50 1.50
C LEU A 345 -1.54 19.60 1.70
N GLY A 346 -1.13 20.86 1.93
CA GLY A 346 -2.06 21.96 2.21
C GLY A 346 -2.80 21.85 3.56
N LEU A 347 -2.29 21.03 4.49
CA LEU A 347 -2.96 20.74 5.74
C LEU A 347 -2.52 21.65 6.90
N PRO A 348 -3.45 22.03 7.80
CA PRO A 348 -3.11 22.84 8.95
C PRO A 348 -2.25 22.05 9.95
N MET A 349 -1.13 22.63 10.36
CA MET A 349 -0.28 22.03 11.39
C MET A 349 -0.91 22.16 12.78
N ARG A 350 -0.73 21.13 13.61
CA ARG A 350 -1.05 21.14 15.03
C ARG A 350 0.14 20.62 15.82
N LEU A 351 0.24 21.04 17.08
CA LEU A 351 1.24 20.44 17.97
C LEU A 351 1.03 18.92 18.00
N PRO A 352 2.08 18.10 17.88
CA PRO A 352 1.97 16.64 17.82
C PRO A 352 1.73 16.02 19.22
N TRP A 353 0.85 16.64 20.02
CA TRP A 353 0.53 16.25 21.39
C TRP A 353 0.02 14.81 21.46
N PHE A 354 -0.80 14.35 20.51
CA PHE A 354 -1.34 12.99 20.54
C PHE A 354 -0.28 11.95 20.18
N THR A 355 0.51 12.19 19.13
CA THR A 355 1.64 11.31 18.79
C THR A 355 2.66 11.24 19.92
N GLY A 356 2.99 12.38 20.54
CA GLY A 356 3.89 12.44 21.70
C GLY A 356 3.33 11.67 22.90
N TRP A 357 2.06 11.86 23.23
CA TRP A 357 1.37 11.08 24.27
C TRP A 357 1.40 9.57 23.98
N ARG A 358 1.04 9.16 22.76
CA ARG A 358 1.07 7.75 22.37
C ARG A 358 2.48 7.19 22.42
N PHE A 359 3.50 7.95 22.02
CA PHE A 359 4.89 7.55 22.15
C PHE A 359 5.27 7.27 23.61
N LEU A 360 4.95 8.19 24.52
CA LEU A 360 5.24 8.07 25.95
C LEU A 360 4.53 6.90 26.63
N VAL A 361 3.30 6.57 26.20
CA VAL A 361 2.54 5.44 26.75
C VAL A 361 2.97 4.11 26.12
N ASN A 362 3.04 4.06 24.80
CA ASN A 362 3.24 2.81 24.06
C ASN A 362 4.67 2.30 24.19
N LEU A 363 5.68 3.18 24.23
CA LEU A 363 7.09 2.74 24.24
C LEU A 363 7.46 1.93 25.49
N PRO A 364 7.27 2.44 26.73
CA PRO A 364 7.59 1.66 27.92
C PRO A 364 6.71 0.40 28.00
N LEU A 365 5.43 0.50 27.68
CA LEU A 365 4.50 -0.62 27.76
C LEU A 365 4.90 -1.75 26.80
N SER A 366 5.13 -1.43 25.52
CA SER A 366 5.52 -2.42 24.51
C SER A 366 6.88 -3.03 24.81
N GLN A 367 7.82 -2.26 25.36
CA GLN A 367 9.12 -2.76 25.78
C GLN A 367 9.06 -3.69 26.99
N VAL A 368 8.22 -3.40 27.99
CA VAL A 368 8.01 -4.28 29.15
C VAL A 368 7.32 -5.56 28.70
N LEU A 369 6.21 -5.45 27.97
CA LEU A 369 5.46 -6.61 27.50
C LEU A 369 6.34 -7.52 26.62
N ALA A 370 7.15 -6.96 25.72
CA ALA A 370 8.06 -7.76 24.87
C ALA A 370 9.12 -8.57 25.63
N ARG A 371 9.40 -8.25 26.90
CA ARG A 371 10.39 -8.96 27.74
C ARG A 371 9.76 -9.98 28.69
N VAL A 372 8.47 -9.86 28.98
CA VAL A 372 7.78 -10.78 29.90
C VAL A 372 7.24 -11.98 29.10
N PRO A 373 7.66 -13.22 29.40
CA PRO A 373 7.13 -14.41 28.72
C PRO A 373 5.60 -14.52 28.87
N GLY A 374 4.91 -14.95 27.82
CA GLY A 374 3.46 -15.21 27.85
C GLY A 374 2.55 -13.98 27.63
N THR A 375 3.10 -12.76 27.58
CA THR A 375 2.31 -11.53 27.30
C THR A 375 1.99 -11.34 25.82
N ASP A 376 2.62 -12.11 24.94
CA ASP A 376 2.46 -11.96 23.49
C ASP A 376 1.01 -12.15 23.07
N GLU A 377 0.41 -13.24 23.53
CA GLU A 377 -0.98 -13.60 23.23
C GLU A 377 -1.96 -12.59 23.84
N LEU A 378 -1.67 -12.07 25.03
CA LEU A 378 -2.46 -11.00 25.65
C LEU A 378 -2.42 -9.71 24.81
N THR A 379 -1.24 -9.35 24.30
CA THR A 379 -1.05 -8.14 23.48
C THR A 379 -1.79 -8.25 22.15
N VAL A 380 -1.72 -9.42 21.51
CA VAL A 380 -2.48 -9.72 20.28
C VAL A 380 -3.98 -9.65 20.55
N ARG A 381 -4.48 -10.28 21.62
CA ARG A 381 -5.91 -10.23 21.98
C ARG A 381 -6.40 -8.81 22.24
N ARG A 382 -5.61 -8.00 22.96
CA ARG A 382 -5.92 -6.58 23.18
C ARG A 382 -5.93 -5.78 21.88
N GLY A 383 -4.98 -6.04 20.99
CA GLY A 383 -4.90 -5.44 19.66
C GLY A 383 -6.14 -5.77 18.83
N ASN A 384 -6.47 -7.05 18.71
CA ASN A 384 -7.66 -7.54 18.00
C ASN A 384 -8.95 -6.93 18.57
N ALA A 385 -9.14 -6.95 19.89
CA ALA A 385 -10.33 -6.37 20.51
C ALA A 385 -10.45 -4.86 20.25
N SER A 386 -9.32 -4.15 20.13
CA SER A 386 -9.31 -2.73 19.76
C SER A 386 -9.63 -2.50 18.29
N ILE A 387 -9.17 -3.37 17.40
CA ILE A 387 -9.50 -3.35 15.98
C ILE A 387 -10.99 -3.63 15.81
N GLU A 388 -11.53 -4.66 16.45
CA GLU A 388 -12.93 -5.05 16.36
C GLU A 388 -13.90 -3.94 16.83
N ARG A 389 -13.55 -3.22 17.91
CA ARG A 389 -14.33 -2.04 18.33
C ARG A 389 -14.32 -0.94 17.27
N GLU A 390 -13.17 -0.72 16.63
CA GLU A 390 -13.06 0.27 15.55
C GLU A 390 -13.79 -0.19 14.30
N CYS A 391 -13.73 -1.47 13.96
CA CYS A 391 -14.50 -2.06 12.85
C CYS A 391 -16.00 -1.86 13.04
N ARG A 392 -16.54 -2.11 14.23
CA ARG A 392 -17.95 -1.81 14.53
C ARG A 392 -18.31 -0.34 14.33
N ARG A 393 -17.38 0.57 14.63
CA ARG A 393 -17.56 2.01 14.39
C ARG A 393 -17.54 2.38 12.90
N ILE A 394 -16.69 1.71 12.12
CA ILE A 394 -16.47 2.02 10.69
C ILE A 394 -17.50 1.33 9.78
N PHE A 395 -17.81 0.07 10.07
CA PHE A 395 -18.58 -0.83 9.20
C PHE A 395 -19.98 -1.14 9.74
N GLY A 396 -20.31 -0.73 10.98
CA GLY A 396 -21.53 -1.13 11.65
C GLY A 396 -21.54 -2.62 12.02
N ASP A 397 -22.74 -3.20 12.14
CA ASP A 397 -22.95 -4.61 12.46
C ASP A 397 -22.71 -5.55 11.26
N ASP A 398 -22.67 -5.01 10.04
CA ASP A 398 -22.47 -5.78 8.80
C ASP A 398 -21.04 -6.32 8.64
N GLY A 399 -20.09 -5.76 9.39
CA GLY A 399 -18.69 -6.19 9.42
C GLY A 399 -17.89 -5.84 8.15
N PRO A 400 -16.55 -5.96 8.18
CA PRO A 400 -15.68 -5.54 7.07
C PRO A 400 -15.90 -6.33 5.76
N SER A 401 -16.34 -7.59 5.85
CA SER A 401 -16.60 -8.45 4.68
C SER A 401 -17.77 -7.99 3.82
N ALA A 402 -18.75 -7.28 4.41
CA ALA A 402 -19.87 -6.69 3.67
C ALA A 402 -19.46 -5.45 2.85
N HIS A 403 -18.32 -4.84 3.18
CA HIS A 403 -17.77 -3.64 2.53
C HIS A 403 -16.56 -3.96 1.66
N GLY A 404 -16.52 -5.18 1.11
CA GLY A 404 -15.42 -5.71 0.30
C GLY A 404 -15.01 -4.82 -0.88
N VAL A 405 -13.81 -5.07 -1.40
CA VAL A 405 -13.20 -4.31 -2.52
C VAL A 405 -14.20 -4.18 -3.67
N ALA A 406 -14.28 -2.99 -4.27
CA ALA A 406 -15.24 -2.69 -5.33
C ALA A 406 -15.33 -3.82 -6.37
N PRO A 407 -16.53 -4.18 -6.84
CA PRO A 407 -16.72 -5.27 -7.79
C PRO A 407 -15.90 -5.00 -9.05
N LEU A 408 -15.30 -6.07 -9.57
CA LEU A 408 -14.57 -6.09 -10.84
C LEU A 408 -15.48 -5.75 -12.03
#